data_AF-A0A165CK58-F1
#
_entry.id   AF-A0A165CK58-F1
#
_cell.length_a   1.000
_cell.length_b   1.000
_cell.length_c   1.000
_cell.angle_alpha   90.00
_cell.angle_beta   90.00
_cell.angle_gamma   90.00
#
_symmetry.space_group_name_H-M   'P 1'
#
loop_
_entity.id
_entity.type
_entity.pdbx_description
1 polymer ?
#
loop_
_entity_poly.entity_id
_entity_poly.type
_entity_poly.pdbx_seq_one_letter_code
_entity_poly.pdbx_strand_id
1 'polypeptide(L)'
;MAGSLEVFKFGVYIFFPVFMMYHYGNPYWYIDNVLPFRDQLFPPEARLNKPPTGRAEIKDALEAYREARRRAKAGRDVTAEDLKKPPSEREP
;
A
#
# COMPACT_ATOMS: atom_id res chain seq x y z
N MET A 1 -7.83 -20.18 53.40
CA MET A 1 -7.17 -20.25 52.09
C MET A 1 -7.81 -19.27 51.11
N ALA A 2 -7.62 -17.96 51.27
CA ALA A 2 -8.17 -16.94 50.37
C ALA A 2 -7.10 -16.25 49.50
N GLY A 3 -5.88 -16.07 50.03
CA GLY A 3 -4.79 -15.37 49.33
C GLY A 3 -4.16 -16.12 48.15
N SER A 4 -4.25 -17.45 48.09
CA SER A 4 -3.62 -18.24 47.02
C SER A 4 -4.25 -17.98 45.64
N LEU A 5 -5.54 -17.67 45.58
CA LEU A 5 -6.24 -17.41 44.33
C LEU A 5 -5.92 -16.02 43.78
N GLU A 6 -5.73 -15.04 44.66
CA GLU A 6 -5.32 -13.69 44.27
C GLU A 6 -3.91 -13.72 43.68
N VAL A 7 -2.95 -14.37 44.35
CA VAL A 7 -1.57 -14.53 43.85
C VAL A 7 -1.53 -15.26 42.49
N PHE A 8 -2.36 -16.30 42.30
CA PHE A 8 -2.48 -16.97 41.01
C PHE A 8 -3.00 -16.03 39.90
N LYS A 9 -4.08 -15.30 40.16
CA LYS A 9 -4.65 -14.33 39.20
C LYS A 9 -3.63 -13.26 38.82
N PHE A 10 -2.92 -12.70 39.79
CA PHE A 10 -1.87 -11.71 39.54
C PHE A 10 -0.72 -12.30 38.71
N GLY A 11 -0.30 -13.52 39.02
CA GLY A 11 0.69 -14.24 38.22
C GLY A 11 0.27 -14.40 36.76
N VAL A 12 -0.99 -14.82 36.52
CA VAL A 12 -1.53 -14.95 35.16
C VAL A 12 -1.61 -13.60 34.45
N TYR A 13 -2.05 -12.53 35.13
CA TYR A 13 -2.16 -11.21 34.53
C TYR A 13 -0.83 -10.62 34.09
N ILE A 14 0.27 -10.96 34.74
CA ILE A 14 1.61 -10.52 34.35
C ILE A 14 2.21 -11.49 33.33
N PHE A 15 2.10 -12.79 33.57
CA PHE A 15 2.70 -13.81 32.69
C PHE A 15 2.08 -13.79 31.30
N PHE A 16 0.76 -13.70 31.20
CA PHE A 16 0.06 -13.76 29.91
C PHE A 16 0.53 -12.69 28.92
N PRO A 17 0.51 -11.38 29.24
CA PRO A 17 0.95 -10.35 28.31
C PRO A 17 2.45 -10.43 28.03
N VAL A 18 3.28 -10.74 29.03
CA VAL A 18 4.75 -10.85 28.84
C VAL A 18 5.10 -12.03 27.94
N PHE A 19 4.45 -13.18 28.13
CA PHE A 19 4.62 -14.35 27.29
C PHE A 19 4.18 -14.09 25.85
N MET A 20 3.00 -13.49 25.66
CA MET A 20 2.52 -13.11 24.33
C MET A 20 3.47 -12.13 23.64
N MET A 21 3.99 -11.13 24.36
CA MET A 21 4.97 -10.19 23.82
C MET A 21 6.28 -10.87 23.45
N TYR A 22 6.76 -11.82 24.26
CA TYR A 22 7.97 -12.58 23.95
C TYR A 22 7.79 -13.47 22.70
N HIS A 23 6.64 -14.12 22.58
CA HIS A 23 6.35 -15.00 21.45
C HIS A 23 6.14 -14.22 20.15
N TYR A 24 5.22 -13.25 20.14
CA TYR A 24 4.87 -12.49 18.95
C TYR A 24 5.84 -11.34 18.64
N GLY A 25 6.63 -10.90 19.62
CA GLY A 25 7.70 -9.92 19.42
C GLY A 25 8.98 -10.53 18.86
N ASN A 26 9.06 -11.85 18.72
CA ASN A 26 10.22 -12.49 18.11
C ASN A 26 10.28 -12.15 16.59
N PRO A 27 11.39 -11.56 16.10
CA PRO A 27 11.52 -11.21 14.69
C PRO A 27 11.39 -12.42 13.76
N TYR A 28 11.84 -13.61 14.18
CA TYR A 28 11.73 -14.83 13.38
C TYR A 28 10.26 -15.24 13.21
N TRP A 29 9.45 -15.15 14.27
CA TRP A 29 8.02 -15.49 14.19
C TRP A 29 7.30 -14.58 13.18
N TYR A 30 7.62 -13.28 13.19
CA TYR A 30 7.04 -12.32 12.24
C TYR A 30 7.43 -12.63 10.79
N ILE A 31 8.70 -13.00 10.55
CA ILE A 31 9.18 -13.36 9.21
C ILE A 31 8.49 -14.62 8.69
N ASP A 32 8.28 -15.62 9.54
CA ASP A 32 7.72 -16.89 9.10
C ASP A 32 6.18 -16.83 8.96
N ASN A 33 5.50 -16.03 9.79
CA ASN A 33 4.03 -16.05 9.89
C ASN A 33 3.33 -14.83 9.29
N VAL A 34 4.00 -13.66 9.18
CA VAL A 34 3.34 -12.42 8.73
C VAL A 34 3.82 -11.99 7.35
N LEU A 35 5.14 -12.01 7.12
CA LEU A 35 5.76 -11.59 5.86
C LEU A 35 5.23 -12.34 4.62
N PRO A 36 4.98 -13.67 4.63
CA PRO A 36 4.48 -14.38 3.45
C PRO A 36 3.09 -13.91 3.01
N PHE A 37 2.27 -13.43 3.94
CA PHE A 37 0.93 -12.91 3.63
C PHE A 37 0.95 -11.45 3.16
N ARG A 38 2.05 -10.72 3.39
CA ARG A 38 2.18 -9.33 2.96
C ARG A 38 1.96 -9.20 1.46
N ASP A 39 2.53 -10.10 0.67
CA ASP A 39 2.47 -10.04 -0.79
C ASP A 39 1.08 -10.38 -1.36
N GLN A 40 0.24 -11.07 -0.59
CA GLN A 40 -1.17 -11.30 -0.94
C GLN A 40 -2.08 -10.12 -0.57
N LEU A 41 -1.80 -9.46 0.56
CA LEU A 41 -2.61 -8.36 1.09
C LEU A 41 -2.32 -7.04 0.39
N PHE A 42 -1.06 -6.80 0.03
CA PHE A 42 -0.62 -5.56 -0.60
C PHE A 42 -0.35 -5.79 -2.08
N PRO A 43 -0.98 -5.01 -2.99
CA PRO A 43 -0.65 -5.08 -4.41
C PRO A 43 0.84 -4.81 -4.63
N PRO A 44 1.51 -5.53 -5.54
CA PRO A 44 2.91 -5.28 -5.87
C PRO A 44 3.11 -3.81 -6.27
N GLU A 45 4.22 -3.21 -5.85
CA GLU A 45 4.54 -1.80 -6.18
C GLU A 45 4.56 -1.52 -7.69
N ALA A 46 4.87 -2.54 -8.50
CA ALA A 46 4.81 -2.44 -9.95
C ALA A 46 3.39 -2.18 -10.51
N ARG A 47 2.35 -2.54 -9.75
CA ARG A 47 0.94 -2.29 -10.09
C ARG A 47 0.40 -0.99 -9.50
N LEU A 48 1.16 -0.33 -8.62
CA LEU A 48 0.76 0.96 -8.07
C LEU A 48 0.99 2.06 -9.11
N ASN A 49 0.00 2.92 -9.27
CA ASN A 49 0.18 4.16 -10.02
C ASN A 49 1.22 5.03 -9.30
N LYS A 50 2.26 5.44 -10.01
CA LYS A 50 3.30 6.34 -9.49
C LYS A 50 2.94 7.77 -9.90
N PRO A 51 2.38 8.59 -9.00
CA PRO A 51 2.06 9.97 -9.33
C PRO A 51 3.36 10.74 -9.63
N PRO A 52 3.31 11.71 -10.56
CA PRO A 52 4.44 12.61 -10.81
C PRO A 52 4.76 13.38 -9.53
N THR A 53 6.03 13.42 -9.15
CA THR A 53 6.47 14.07 -7.90
C THR A 53 7.28 15.33 -8.16
N GLY A 54 7.93 15.42 -9.32
CA GLY A 54 8.68 16.60 -9.74
C GLY A 54 7.77 17.72 -10.26
N ARG A 55 8.16 18.98 -10.04
CA ARG A 55 7.42 20.15 -10.55
C ARG A 55 7.28 20.16 -12.08
N ALA A 56 8.30 19.69 -12.80
CA ALA A 56 8.26 19.55 -14.25
C ALA A 56 7.28 18.44 -14.66
N GLU A 57 7.43 17.24 -14.08
CA GLU A 57 6.56 16.08 -14.33
C GLU A 57 5.08 16.38 -14.07
N ILE A 58 4.78 17.16 -13.02
CA ILE A 58 3.42 17.59 -12.69
C ILE A 58 2.83 18.46 -13.79
N LYS A 59 3.62 19.38 -14.37
CA LYS A 59 3.15 20.26 -15.45
C LYS A 59 2.85 19.44 -16.72
N ASP A 60 3.76 18.55 -17.09
CA ASP A 60 3.61 17.70 -18.27
C ASP A 60 2.39 16.78 -18.14
N ALA A 61 2.19 16.16 -16.97
CA ALA A 61 1.02 15.34 -16.69
C ALA A 61 -0.28 16.18 -16.76
N LEU A 62 -0.27 17.41 -16.23
CA LEU A 62 -1.43 18.29 -16.25
C LEU A 62 -1.82 18.70 -17.68
N GLU A 63 -0.83 18.96 -18.53
CA GLU A 63 -1.05 19.25 -19.96
C GLU A 63 -1.67 18.05 -20.68
N ALA A 64 -1.13 16.84 -20.46
CA ALA A 64 -1.68 15.61 -21.00
C ALA A 64 -3.14 15.37 -20.55
N TYR A 65 -3.46 15.62 -19.27
CA TYR A 65 -4.84 15.54 -18.76
C TYR A 65 -5.78 16.55 -19.43
N ARG A 66 -5.33 17.78 -19.64
CA ARG A 66 -6.12 18.82 -20.30
C ARG A 66 -6.41 18.47 -21.75
N GLU A 67 -5.46 17.88 -22.46
CA GLU A 67 -5.64 17.40 -23.83
C GLU A 67 -6.60 16.22 -23.91
N ALA A 68 -6.43 15.22 -23.04
CA ALA A 68 -7.35 14.08 -22.96
C ALA A 68 -8.80 14.55 -22.74
N ARG A 69 -9.01 15.52 -21.83
CA ARG A 69 -10.32 16.11 -21.57
C ARG A 69 -10.90 16.84 -22.78
N ARG A 70 -10.07 17.57 -23.54
CA ARG A 70 -10.49 18.25 -24.77
C ARG A 70 -10.91 17.25 -25.85
N ARG A 71 -10.17 16.14 -26.02
CA ARG A 71 -10.48 15.06 -26.97
C ARG A 71 -11.78 14.32 -26.63
N ALA A 72 -11.96 13.97 -25.36
CA ALA A 72 -13.19 13.35 -24.88
C ALA A 72 -14.42 14.25 -25.10
N LYS A 73 -14.28 15.57 -24.86
CA LYS A 73 -15.35 16.54 -25.14
C LYS A 73 -15.65 16.70 -26.63
N ALA A 74 -14.68 16.44 -27.51
CA ALA A 74 -14.84 16.47 -28.96
C ALA A 74 -15.48 15.18 -29.52
N GLY A 75 -15.90 14.23 -28.67
CA GLY A 75 -16.59 13.01 -29.10
C GLY A 75 -15.68 11.99 -29.81
N ARG A 76 -14.36 12.12 -29.69
CA ARG A 76 -13.42 11.08 -30.10
C ARG A 76 -13.23 10.14 -28.91
N ASP A 77 -13.58 8.87 -29.07
CA ASP A 77 -13.34 7.83 -28.08
C ASP A 77 -11.84 7.74 -27.81
N VAL A 78 -11.41 8.27 -26.66
CA VAL A 78 -10.01 8.21 -26.24
C VAL A 78 -9.77 6.81 -25.68
N THR A 79 -9.13 5.95 -26.46
CA THR A 79 -8.71 4.61 -26.03
C THR A 79 -7.56 4.71 -25.02
N ALA A 80 -7.51 3.77 -24.08
CA ALA A 80 -6.49 3.73 -23.02
C ALA A 80 -5.04 3.65 -23.56
N GLU A 81 -4.87 3.20 -24.81
CA GLU A 81 -3.57 3.16 -25.49
C GLU A 81 -3.03 4.55 -25.85
N ASP A 82 -3.90 5.49 -26.26
CA ASP A 82 -3.50 6.86 -26.61
C ASP A 82 -2.94 7.61 -25.40
N LEU A 83 -3.44 7.33 -24.20
CA LEU A 83 -2.98 7.92 -22.95
C LEU A 83 -1.59 7.44 -22.53
N LYS A 84 -1.19 6.23 -22.98
CA LYS A 84 0.08 5.60 -22.60
C LYS A 84 1.26 6.09 -23.44
N LYS A 85 0.99 6.66 -24.63
CA LYS A 85 2.03 7.17 -25.53
C LYS A 85 2.55 8.53 -25.05
N PRO A 86 3.87 8.74 -24.89
CA PRO A 86 4.42 10.04 -24.49
C PRO A 86 4.08 11.14 -25.52
N PRO A 87 3.90 12.41 -25.09
CA PRO A 87 3.46 13.50 -25.96
C PRO A 87 4.31 13.74 -27.21
N SER A 88 5.58 13.34 -27.19
CA SER A 88 6.55 13.51 -28.29
C SER A 88 6.33 12.59 -29.48
N GLU A 89 5.46 11.57 -29.37
CA GLU A 89 5.37 10.49 -30.37
C GLU A 89 3.96 10.35 -30.97
N ARG A 90 3.08 11.31 -30.67
CA ARG A 90 1.75 11.41 -31.29
C ARG A 90 1.87 12.35 -32.49
N GLU A 91 2.04 11.79 -33.68
CA GLU A 91 1.98 12.55 -34.94
C GLU A 91 0.63 13.29 -35.10
N PRO A 92 0.61 14.41 -35.83
CA PRO A 92 -0.51 15.37 -35.87
C PRO A 92 -1.82 14.81 -36.44
#